data_AF-A0A356KTK6-F1
#
_entry.id   AF-A0A356KTK6-F1
#
_cell.length_a   1.000
_cell.length_b   1.000
_cell.length_c   1.000
_cell.angle_alpha   90.00
_cell.angle_beta   90.00
_cell.angle_gamma   90.00
#
_symmetry.space_group_name_H-M   'P 1'
#
loop_
_entity.id
_entity.type
_entity.pdbx_description
1 polymer ?
#
loop_
_entity_poly.entity_id
_entity_poly.type
_entity_poly.pdbx_seq_one_letter_code
_entity_poly.pdbx_strand_id
1 'polypeptide(L)'
;MAIRIAIPGEWTKRSDLVAAIRKASPGYVIAGKAIKHAESGVEQPFALEDHDPNLAANFAQLRYDSGLSDAELAAINSHPKVAWLADSLGMGQ
;
A
#
# COMPACT_ATOMS: atom_id res chain seq x y z
N MET A 1 14.12 1.28 12.35
CA MET A 1 13.86 1.77 10.98
C MET A 1 12.61 1.04 10.51
N ALA A 2 11.48 1.74 10.35
CA ALA A 2 10.23 1.10 9.97
C ALA A 2 10.21 0.90 8.44
N ILE A 3 10.01 -0.34 7.98
CA ILE A 3 9.78 -0.60 6.56
C ILE A 3 8.38 -0.10 6.24
N ARG A 4 8.27 0.78 5.23
CA ARG A 4 6.99 1.25 4.69
C ARG A 4 6.88 0.81 3.25
N ILE A 5 5.85 0.03 2.94
CA ILE A 5 5.54 -0.43 1.59
C ILE A 5 4.45 0.49 1.04
N ALA A 6 4.75 1.17 -0.06
CA ALA A 6 3.79 1.98 -0.79
C ALA A 6 3.10 1.13 -1.86
N ILE A 7 1.78 1.19 -1.90
CA ILE A 7 0.97 0.48 -2.88
C ILE A 7 0.08 1.52 -3.57
N PRO A 8 0.51 2.05 -4.73
CA PRO A 8 -0.34 2.91 -5.54
C PRO A 8 -1.48 2.08 -6.15
N GLY A 9 -2.68 2.64 -6.19
CA GLY A 9 -3.78 2.00 -6.89
C GLY A 9 -4.87 2.98 -7.28
N GLU A 10 -5.77 2.52 -8.15
CA GLU A 10 -6.83 3.32 -8.76
C GLU A 10 -7.99 3.64 -7.80
N TRP A 11 -7.88 3.22 -6.54
CA TRP A 11 -8.94 3.34 -5.56
C TRP A 11 -9.26 4.80 -5.23
N THR A 12 -10.51 5.20 -5.45
CA THR A 12 -10.95 6.57 -5.13
C THR A 12 -11.33 6.73 -3.65
N LYS A 13 -11.69 5.64 -2.97
CA LYS A 13 -12.18 5.65 -1.58
C LYS A 13 -11.70 4.41 -0.84
N ARG A 14 -11.63 4.50 0.50
CA ARG A 14 -11.25 3.37 1.36
C ARG A 14 -12.06 2.10 1.11
N SER A 15 -13.37 2.23 0.91
CA SER A 15 -14.25 1.08 0.67
C SER A 15 -13.92 0.31 -0.61
N ASP A 16 -13.39 0.99 -1.62
CA ASP A 16 -13.00 0.39 -2.90
C ASP A 16 -11.76 -0.50 -2.71
N LEU A 17 -10.76 0.00 -1.98
CA LEU A 17 -9.59 -0.78 -1.56
C LEU A 17 -9.97 -1.98 -0.66
N VAL A 18 -10.90 -1.79 0.28
CA VAL A 18 -11.42 -2.91 1.10
C VAL A 18 -12.05 -3.98 0.21
N ALA A 19 -12.86 -3.57 -0.78
CA ALA A 19 -13.49 -4.50 -1.72
C ALA A 19 -12.45 -5.22 -2.59
N ALA A 20 -11.42 -4.51 -3.06
CA ALA A 20 -10.32 -5.07 -3.84
C ALA A 20 -9.55 -6.13 -3.02
N ILE A 21 -9.18 -5.83 -1.77
CA ILE A 21 -8.49 -6.77 -0.88
C ILE A 21 -9.35 -8.00 -0.59
N ARG A 22 -10.65 -7.82 -0.29
CA ARG A 22 -11.55 -8.96 -0.07
C ARG A 22 -11.67 -9.87 -1.29
N LYS A 23 -11.63 -9.30 -2.49
CA LYS A 23 -11.70 -10.04 -3.75
C LYS A 23 -10.39 -10.77 -4.07
N ALA A 24 -9.25 -10.10 -3.90
CA ALA A 24 -7.94 -10.62 -4.29
C ALA A 24 -7.27 -11.49 -3.22
N SER A 25 -7.61 -11.29 -1.95
CA SER A 25 -6.95 -11.91 -0.80
C SER A 25 -7.98 -12.38 0.23
N PRO A 26 -8.73 -13.47 -0.07
CA PRO A 26 -9.66 -14.05 0.89
C PRO A 26 -8.90 -14.45 2.17
N GLY A 27 -9.46 -14.09 3.33
CA GLY A 27 -8.81 -14.27 4.63
C GLY A 27 -8.18 -13.00 5.21
N TYR A 28 -7.99 -11.94 4.43
CA TYR A 28 -7.57 -10.63 4.95
C TYR A 28 -8.76 -9.68 5.14
N VAL A 29 -8.75 -8.94 6.25
CA VAL A 29 -9.78 -7.94 6.58
C VAL A 29 -9.13 -6.63 7.00
N ILE A 30 -9.74 -5.50 6.65
CA ILE A 30 -9.31 -4.19 7.15
C ILE A 30 -10.11 -3.87 8.42
N ALA A 31 -9.42 -3.70 9.54
CA ALA A 31 -9.99 -3.35 10.84
C ALA A 31 -9.38 -2.03 11.33
N GLY A 32 -10.17 -0.95 11.37
CA GLY A 32 -9.66 0.36 11.79
C GLY A 32 -8.50 0.83 10.89
N LYS A 33 -7.31 1.03 11.46
CA LYS A 33 -6.06 1.40 10.74
C LYS A 33 -5.09 0.21 10.58
N ALA A 34 -5.62 -1.01 10.51
CA ALA A 34 -4.81 -2.21 10.31
C ALA A 34 -5.44 -3.14 9.27
N ILE A 35 -4.60 -3.92 8.60
CA ILE A 35 -5.00 -5.12 7.87
C ILE A 35 -4.69 -6.32 8.75
N LYS A 36 -5.66 -7.22 8.90
CA LYS A 36 -5.58 -8.42 9.74
C LYS A 36 -5.82 -9.67 8.91
N HIS A 37 -4.98 -10.69 9.11
CA HIS A 37 -5.26 -12.03 8.63
C HIS A 37 -6.21 -12.75 9.59
N ALA A 38 -7.35 -13.22 9.10
CA ALA A 38 -8.45 -13.72 9.92
C ALA A 38 -8.08 -15.00 10.67
N GLU A 39 -7.28 -15.88 10.09
CA GLU A 39 -6.92 -17.17 10.70
C GLU A 39 -5.76 -17.06 11.67
N SER A 40 -4.67 -16.40 11.27
CA SER A 40 -3.46 -16.29 12.11
C SER A 40 -3.52 -15.14 13.11
N GLY A 41 -4.49 -14.22 12.95
CA GLY A 41 -4.61 -13.03 13.79
C GLY A 41 -3.51 -12.00 13.60
N VAL A 42 -2.60 -12.19 12.63
CA VAL A 42 -1.51 -11.26 12.33
C VAL A 42 -2.08 -9.93 11.84
N GLU A 43 -1.62 -8.84 12.44
CA GLU A 43 -2.07 -7.48 12.15
C GLU A 43 -0.90 -6.63 11.66
N GLN A 44 -1.15 -5.84 10.61
CA GLN A 44 -0.19 -4.89 10.07
C GLN A 44 -0.82 -3.50 10.01
N PRO A 45 -0.13 -2.46 10.53
CA PRO A 45 -0.54 -1.08 10.37
C PRO A 45 -0.76 -0.70 8.91
N PHE A 46 -1.85 0.02 8.70
CA PHE A 46 -2.33 0.38 7.38
C PHE A 46 -2.86 1.82 7.35
N ALA A 47 -2.36 2.61 6.41
CA ALA A 47 -2.87 3.93 6.11
C ALA A 47 -3.26 4.03 4.62
N LEU A 48 -4.28 4.84 4.34
CA LEU A 48 -4.64 5.22 2.98
C LEU A 48 -4.55 6.73 2.91
N GLU A 49 -3.68 7.21 2.05
CA GLU A 49 -3.46 8.64 1.82
C GLU A 49 -3.88 9.03 0.41
N ASP A 50 -4.03 10.33 0.17
CA ASP A 50 -4.23 10.88 -1.17
C ASP A 50 -2.96 10.77 -2.01
N HIS A 51 -3.08 11.15 -3.28
CA HIS A 51 -1.98 11.15 -4.25
C HIS A 51 -0.66 11.70 -3.66
N ASP A 52 0.41 10.92 -3.77
CA ASP A 52 1.78 11.36 -3.47
C ASP A 52 2.56 11.64 -4.78
N PRO A 53 2.86 12.90 -5.09
CA PRO A 53 3.52 13.28 -6.35
C PRO A 53 4.98 12.83 -6.42
N ASN A 54 5.60 12.49 -5.29
CA ASN A 54 6.99 12.03 -5.25
C ASN A 54 7.10 10.52 -5.44
N LEU A 55 5.99 9.79 -5.41
CA LEU A 55 6.00 8.33 -5.38
C LEU A 55 6.63 7.75 -6.63
N ALA A 56 6.24 8.24 -7.81
CA ALA A 56 6.81 7.80 -9.08
C ALA A 56 8.32 8.09 -9.15
N ALA A 57 8.77 9.24 -8.65
CA ALA A 57 10.18 9.58 -8.57
C ALA A 57 10.95 8.66 -7.60
N ASN A 58 10.34 8.29 -6.47
CA ASN A 58 10.91 7.35 -5.50
C ASN A 58 11.05 5.95 -6.11
N PHE A 59 10.01 5.44 -6.80
CA PHE A 59 10.09 4.18 -7.55
C PHE A 59 11.10 4.24 -8.70
N ALA A 60 11.23 5.40 -9.36
CA ALA A 60 12.21 5.63 -10.41
C ALA A 60 13.65 5.72 -9.87
N GLN A 61 13.88 6.20 -8.66
CA GLN A 61 15.21 6.13 -8.04
C GLN A 61 15.61 4.70 -7.71
N LEU A 62 14.62 3.83 -7.45
CA LEU A 62 14.80 2.40 -7.28
C LEU A 62 14.84 1.63 -8.62
N ARG A 63 14.76 2.32 -9.79
CA ARG A 63 14.68 1.68 -11.12
C ARG A 63 15.75 0.65 -11.40
N TYR A 64 16.95 0.85 -10.85
CA TYR A 64 18.07 -0.05 -11.11
C TYR A 64 17.80 -1.48 -10.60
N ASP A 65 16.86 -1.65 -9.67
CA ASP A 65 16.48 -2.94 -9.09
C ASP A 65 15.01 -3.32 -9.39
N SER A 66 14.14 -2.34 -9.66
CA SER A 66 12.69 -2.57 -9.74
C SER A 66 12.15 -3.02 -11.11
N GLY A 67 12.91 -2.86 -12.21
CA GLY A 67 12.49 -3.34 -13.53
C GLY A 67 11.25 -2.64 -14.13
N LEU A 68 10.84 -1.50 -13.57
CA LEU A 68 9.61 -0.80 -13.97
C LEU A 68 9.76 -0.04 -15.30
N SER A 69 8.80 -0.26 -16.19
CA SER A 69 8.66 0.43 -17.48
C SER A 69 8.17 1.88 -17.30
N ASP A 70 8.39 2.74 -18.29
CA ASP A 70 7.89 4.13 -18.26
C ASP A 70 6.36 4.20 -18.15
N ALA A 71 5.65 3.25 -18.75
CA ALA A 71 4.20 3.12 -18.62
C ALA A 71 3.76 2.80 -17.18
N GLU A 72 4.52 1.94 -16.48
CA GLU A 72 4.24 1.60 -15.08
C GLU A 72 4.53 2.79 -14.17
N LEU A 73 5.62 3.53 -14.40
CA LEU A 73 5.91 4.77 -13.68
C LEU A 73 4.85 5.85 -13.93
N ALA A 74 4.30 5.94 -15.14
CA ALA A 74 3.21 6.86 -15.45
C ALA A 74 1.90 6.46 -14.74
N ALA A 75 1.60 5.15 -14.67
CA ALA A 75 0.47 4.62 -13.91
C ALA A 75 0.62 4.87 -12.41
N ILE A 76 1.82 4.65 -11.87
CA ILE A 76 2.17 5.04 -10.51
C ILE A 76 1.96 6.55 -10.37
N ASN A 77 2.44 7.40 -11.26
CA ASN A 77 2.25 8.85 -11.12
C ASN A 77 0.78 9.31 -11.20
N SER A 78 -0.10 8.51 -11.78
CA SER A 78 -1.52 8.86 -11.95
C SER A 78 -2.42 8.32 -10.84
N HIS A 79 -1.86 7.71 -9.79
CA HIS A 79 -2.66 7.12 -8.71
C HIS A 79 -3.47 8.20 -7.95
N PRO A 80 -4.77 8.00 -7.73
CA PRO A 80 -5.57 8.91 -6.90
C PRO A 80 -5.27 8.76 -5.40
N LYS A 81 -4.88 7.55 -4.96
CA LYS A 81 -4.59 7.23 -3.57
C LYS A 81 -3.44 6.23 -3.45
N VAL A 82 -2.73 6.30 -2.33
CA VAL A 82 -1.64 5.38 -1.99
C VAL A 82 -1.95 4.70 -0.66
N ALA A 83 -1.81 3.37 -0.65
CA ALA A 83 -1.90 2.58 0.56
C ALA A 83 -0.51 2.34 1.13
N TRP A 84 -0.34 2.58 2.43
CA TRP A 84 0.90 2.37 3.15
C TRP A 84 0.74 1.23 4.13
N LEU A 85 1.57 0.21 3.97
CA LEU A 85 1.79 -0.80 5.00
C LEU A 85 3.06 -0.43 5.75
N ALA A 86 2.97 -0.31 7.07
CA ALA A 86 4.14 -0.15 7.91
C ALA A 86 4.37 -1.45 8.67
N ASP A 87 5.61 -1.91 8.71
CA ASP A 87 5.98 -2.97 9.61
C ASP A 87 5.88 -2.47 11.07
N SER A 88 5.34 -3.31 11.96
CA SER A 88 5.12 -2.98 13.37
C SER A 88 6.39 -3.08 14.23
N LEU A 89 7.57 -3.30 13.66
CA LEU A 89 8.88 -3.19 14.34
C LEU A 89 9.13 -1.74 14.79
N GLY A 90 8.39 -1.28 15.80
CA GLY A 90 8.51 0.07 16.33
C GLY A 90 7.37 0.61 17.21
N MET A 91 6.37 -0.18 17.63
CA MET A 91 5.44 0.21 18.70
C MET A 91 5.68 -0.67 19.93
N GLY A 92 6.91 -0.59 20.42
CA GLY A 92 7.38 -1.23 21.63
C GLY A 92 8.49 -0.36 22.23
N GLN A 93 8.13 0.87 22.59
CA GLN A 93 8.77 1.68 23.63
C GLN A 93 7.70 2.54 24.29
#